data_AF-A0A6N8HTN0-F1
#
_entry.id   AF-A0A6N8HTN0-F1
#
_cell.length_a   1.000
_cell.length_b   1.000
_cell.length_c   1.000
_cell.angle_alpha   90.00
_cell.angle_beta   90.00
_cell.angle_gamma   90.00
#
_symmetry.space_group_name_H-M   'P 1'
#
loop_
_entity.id
_entity.type
_entity.pdbx_description
1 polymer ?
#
loop_
_entity_poly.entity_id
_entity_poly.type
_entity_poly.pdbx_seq_one_letter_code
_entity_poly.pdbx_strand_id
1 'polypeptide(L)'
;MLVLKQYNGFTFTETLVAFSIVLMLVTTALPVVSLLKRERSNLDIRLAVGNLLHDELQQHIFIPQEADFTPYNRNMQNKSITFSFKPTNQYIEGCATWINERQKEEKVCLYGYVPQ
;
A
#
# COMPACT_ATOMS: atom_id res chain seq x y z
N MET A 1 63.47 -28.67 -13.69
CA MET A 1 62.34 -29.54 -13.31
C MET A 1 61.27 -28.63 -12.69
N LEU A 2 60.33 -28.14 -13.51
CA LEU A 2 59.21 -27.33 -13.03
C LEU A 2 58.06 -28.29 -12.72
N VAL A 3 57.81 -28.53 -11.43
CA VAL A 3 56.66 -29.29 -10.97
C VAL A 3 55.44 -28.37 -11.04
N LEU A 4 54.65 -28.50 -12.10
CA LEU A 4 53.29 -27.96 -12.16
C LEU A 4 52.42 -28.76 -11.20
N LYS A 5 52.17 -28.19 -10.01
CA LYS A 5 51.27 -28.72 -9.00
C LYS A 5 49.83 -28.58 -9.49
N GLN A 6 49.06 -29.66 -9.56
CA GLN A 6 47.64 -29.62 -9.94
C GLN A 6 46.80 -29.04 -8.78
N TYR A 7 46.12 -27.91 -9.03
CA TYR A 7 45.32 -27.17 -8.04
C TYR A 7 43.80 -27.40 -8.21
N ASN A 8 43.35 -28.64 -8.39
CA ASN A 8 41.92 -28.94 -8.61
C ASN A 8 41.01 -28.51 -7.43
N GLY A 9 41.56 -28.35 -6.22
CA GLY A 9 40.83 -27.83 -5.06
C GLY A 9 40.62 -26.32 -5.07
N PHE A 10 41.46 -25.55 -5.77
CA PHE A 10 41.39 -24.08 -5.81
C PHE A 10 40.12 -23.60 -6.53
N THR A 11 39.79 -24.23 -7.67
CA THR A 11 38.57 -23.94 -8.43
C THR A 11 37.29 -24.28 -7.66
N PHE A 12 37.31 -25.34 -6.83
CA PHE A 12 36.16 -25.68 -6.00
C PHE A 12 35.94 -24.65 -4.89
N THR A 13 37.00 -24.22 -4.20
CA THR A 13 36.88 -23.17 -3.18
C THR A 13 36.47 -21.82 -3.77
N GLU A 14 36.99 -21.48 -4.96
CA GLU A 14 36.66 -20.24 -5.67
C GLU A 14 35.18 -20.20 -6.08
N THR A 15 34.67 -21.30 -6.63
CA THR A 15 33.24 -21.39 -7.01
C THR A 15 32.33 -21.37 -5.79
N LEU A 16 32.74 -21.98 -4.68
CA LEU A 16 31.97 -21.97 -3.43
C LEU A 16 31.90 -20.57 -2.81
N VAL A 17 33.00 -19.80 -2.85
CA VAL A 17 33.02 -18.39 -2.43
C VAL A 17 32.18 -17.52 -3.36
N ALA A 18 32.30 -17.69 -4.68
CA ALA A 18 31.47 -16.95 -5.63
C ALA A 18 29.98 -17.25 -5.44
N PHE A 19 29.63 -18.52 -5.23
CA PHE A 19 28.25 -18.95 -4.99
C PHE A 19 27.68 -18.41 -3.68
N SER A 20 28.47 -18.36 -2.60
CA SER A 20 28.02 -17.80 -1.33
C SER A 20 27.73 -16.31 -1.41
N ILE A 21 28.54 -15.55 -2.18
CA ILE A 21 28.28 -14.13 -2.46
C ILE A 21 26.96 -13.98 -3.23
N VAL A 22 26.73 -14.79 -4.27
CA VAL A 22 25.48 -14.75 -5.04
C VAL A 22 24.28 -15.09 -4.15
N LEU A 23 24.39 -16.12 -3.31
CA LEU A 23 23.36 -16.49 -2.34
C LEU A 23 23.05 -15.33 -1.38
N MET A 24 24.08 -14.65 -0.88
CA MET A 24 23.92 -13.49 0.00
C MET A 24 23.17 -12.34 -0.71
N LEU A 25 23.48 -12.08 -1.98
CA LEU A 25 22.77 -11.08 -2.78
C LEU A 25 21.31 -11.47 -3.03
N VAL A 26 21.05 -12.73 -3.38
CA VAL A 26 19.67 -13.21 -3.64
C VAL A 26 18.83 -13.15 -2.36
N THR A 27 19.36 -13.65 -1.25
CA THR A 27 18.67 -13.67 0.04
C THR A 27 18.39 -12.28 0.60
N THR A 28 19.21 -11.28 0.26
CA THR A 28 18.96 -9.88 0.64
C THR A 28 18.02 -9.16 -0.32
N ALA A 29 18.12 -9.40 -1.64
CA ALA A 29 17.27 -8.74 -2.63
C ALA A 29 15.81 -9.23 -2.60
N LEU A 30 15.58 -10.53 -2.38
CA LEU A 30 14.24 -11.12 -2.34
C LEU A 30 13.28 -10.44 -1.33
N PRO A 31 13.63 -10.29 -0.04
CA PRO A 31 12.74 -9.66 0.93
C PRO A 31 12.50 -8.18 0.61
N VAL A 32 13.49 -7.46 0.05
CA VAL A 32 13.34 -6.05 -0.34
C VAL A 32 12.29 -5.90 -1.45
N VAL A 33 12.37 -6.75 -2.49
CA VAL A 33 11.38 -6.72 -3.58
C VAL A 33 9.98 -7.10 -3.08
N SER A 34 9.89 -8.09 -2.19
CA SER A 34 8.62 -8.49 -1.58
C SER A 34 7.99 -7.35 -0.77
N LEU A 35 8.79 -6.67 0.05
CA LEU A 35 8.35 -5.52 0.83
C LEU A 35 7.84 -4.39 -0.08
N LEU A 36 8.61 -4.04 -1.12
CA LEU A 36 8.24 -2.97 -2.05
C LEU A 36 6.92 -3.25 -2.78
N LYS A 37 6.69 -4.50 -3.21
CA LYS A 37 5.42 -4.88 -3.84
C LYS A 37 4.24 -4.68 -2.89
N ARG A 38 4.42 -5.05 -1.61
CA ARG A 38 3.38 -4.91 -0.59
C ARG A 38 3.07 -3.44 -0.29
N GLU A 39 4.10 -2.61 -0.14
CA GLU A 39 3.90 -1.17 0.11
C GLU A 39 3.24 -0.46 -1.07
N ARG A 40 3.58 -0.84 -2.32
CA ARG A 40 2.88 -0.34 -3.51
C ARG A 40 1.40 -0.71 -3.52
N SER A 41 1.06 -1.97 -3.24
CA SER A 41 -0.33 -2.42 -3.14
C SER A 41 -1.14 -1.62 -2.11
N ASN A 42 -0.56 -1.37 -0.93
CA ASN A 42 -1.20 -0.54 0.09
C ASN A 42 -1.40 0.91 -0.37
N LEU A 43 -0.40 1.48 -1.05
CA LEU A 43 -0.48 2.83 -1.60
C LEU A 43 -1.58 2.94 -2.67
N ASP A 44 -1.66 1.97 -3.58
CA ASP A 44 -2.64 1.94 -4.66
C ASP A 44 -4.08 1.90 -4.10
N ILE A 45 -4.31 1.08 -3.07
CA ILE A 45 -5.60 1.06 -2.35
C ILE A 45 -5.88 2.43 -1.74
N ARG A 46 -4.91 3.01 -1.01
CA ARG A 46 -5.09 4.29 -0.34
C ARG A 46 -5.42 5.42 -1.32
N LEU A 47 -4.78 5.43 -2.49
CA LEU A 47 -5.07 6.39 -3.56
C LEU A 47 -6.46 6.15 -4.16
N ALA A 48 -6.83 4.91 -4.44
CA ALA A 48 -8.15 4.58 -4.98
C ALA A 48 -9.28 4.96 -4.01
N VAL A 49 -9.12 4.68 -2.72
CA VAL A 49 -10.07 5.07 -1.67
C VAL A 49 -10.14 6.59 -1.53
N GLY A 50 -8.99 7.27 -1.55
CA GLY A 50 -8.94 8.73 -1.47
C GLY A 50 -9.64 9.41 -2.64
N ASN A 51 -9.41 8.94 -3.88
CA ASN A 51 -10.06 9.47 -5.07
C ASN A 51 -11.57 9.23 -5.02
N LEU A 52 -12.01 8.03 -4.64
CA LEU A 52 -13.44 7.77 -4.51
C LEU A 52 -14.06 8.63 -3.42
N LEU A 53 -13.40 8.74 -2.26
CA LEU A 53 -13.87 9.58 -1.16
C LEU A 53 -14.00 11.04 -1.60
N HIS A 54 -13.07 11.52 -2.44
CA HIS A 54 -13.12 12.86 -3.02
C HIS A 54 -14.35 13.03 -3.92
N ASP A 55 -14.60 12.09 -4.84
CA ASP A 55 -15.74 12.13 -5.76
C ASP A 55 -17.08 12.12 -5.00
N GLU A 56 -17.21 11.25 -3.99
CA GLU A 56 -18.40 11.13 -3.14
C GLU A 56 -18.60 12.41 -2.30
N LEU A 57 -17.52 12.92 -1.70
CA LEU A 57 -17.57 14.17 -0.93
C LEU A 57 -17.98 15.35 -1.81
N GLN A 58 -17.51 15.40 -3.05
CA GLN A 58 -17.87 16.44 -4.00
C GLN A 58 -19.39 16.45 -4.27
N GLN A 59 -20.01 15.28 -4.44
CA GLN A 59 -21.47 15.19 -4.61
C GLN A 59 -22.23 15.76 -3.41
N HIS A 60 -21.76 15.48 -2.19
CA HIS A 60 -22.37 15.98 -0.95
C HIS A 60 -22.21 17.50 -0.77
N ILE A 61 -21.15 18.11 -1.32
CA ILE A 61 -20.94 19.57 -1.28
C ILE A 61 -21.87 20.29 -2.27
N PHE A 62 -22.01 19.77 -3.49
CA PHE A 62 -22.75 20.46 -4.56
C PHE A 62 -24.25 20.21 -4.55
N ILE A 63 -24.73 19.10 -3.97
CA ILE A 63 -26.15 18.73 -3.90
C ILE A 63 -26.55 18.52 -2.43
N PRO A 64 -26.65 19.61 -1.63
CA PRO A 64 -26.82 19.52 -0.17
C PRO A 64 -28.20 19.01 0.28
N GLN A 65 -29.19 18.92 -0.62
CA GLN A 65 -30.59 18.67 -0.26
C GLN A 65 -30.98 17.20 -0.11
N GLU A 66 -30.14 16.24 -0.53
CA GLU A 66 -30.42 14.79 -0.48
C GLU A 66 -29.25 13.96 0.07
N ALA A 67 -28.26 14.59 0.72
CA ALA A 67 -27.09 13.90 1.24
C ALA A 67 -27.45 13.04 2.46
N ASP A 68 -27.64 11.73 2.23
CA ASP A 68 -27.73 10.75 3.29
C ASP A 68 -26.33 10.55 3.90
N PHE A 69 -26.11 11.15 5.08
CA PHE A 69 -24.85 11.05 5.82
C PHE A 69 -24.69 9.70 6.55
N THR A 70 -25.57 8.73 6.30
CA THR A 70 -25.42 7.41 6.90
C THR A 70 -24.15 6.72 6.41
N PRO A 71 -23.38 6.12 7.32
CA PRO A 71 -22.19 5.40 6.91
C PRO A 71 -22.59 4.14 6.14
N TYR A 72 -21.94 3.93 4.99
CA TYR A 72 -22.19 2.78 4.14
C TYR A 72 -20.88 2.04 3.83
N ASN A 73 -21.03 0.74 3.56
CA ASN A 73 -19.92 -0.12 3.21
C ASN A 73 -19.88 -0.31 1.69
N ARG A 74 -18.68 -0.18 1.12
CA ARG A 74 -18.41 -0.53 -0.28
C ARG A 74 -17.24 -1.49 -0.33
N ASN A 75 -17.40 -2.55 -1.10
CA ASN A 75 -16.32 -3.48 -1.37
C ASN A 75 -15.45 -2.94 -2.52
N MET A 76 -14.15 -2.79 -2.28
CA MET A 76 -13.17 -2.49 -3.33
C MET A 76 -11.92 -3.35 -3.14
N GLN A 77 -11.42 -3.92 -4.23
CA GLN A 77 -10.20 -4.75 -4.22
C GLN A 77 -10.19 -5.81 -3.09
N ASN A 78 -11.34 -6.48 -2.88
CA ASN A 78 -11.55 -7.49 -1.85
C ASN A 78 -11.43 -7.00 -0.39
N LYS A 79 -11.58 -5.68 -0.17
CA LYS A 79 -11.67 -5.04 1.15
C LYS A 79 -13.02 -4.36 1.30
N SER A 80 -13.65 -4.54 2.46
CA SER A 80 -14.82 -3.75 2.85
C SER A 80 -14.33 -2.42 3.41
N ILE A 81 -14.71 -1.33 2.75
CA ILE A 81 -14.40 0.03 3.16
C ILE A 81 -15.68 0.68 3.65
N THR A 82 -15.62 1.27 4.84
CA THR A 82 -16.72 2.03 5.44
C THR A 82 -16.51 3.50 5.15
N PHE A 83 -17.46 4.12 4.45
CA PHE A 83 -17.50 5.56 4.23
C PHE A 83 -18.40 6.21 5.27
N SER A 84 -18.01 7.37 5.77
CA SER A 84 -18.76 8.15 6.76
C SER A 84 -18.61 9.63 6.45
N PHE A 85 -19.71 10.37 6.50
CA PHE A 85 -19.72 11.79 6.20
C PHE A 85 -20.34 12.56 7.38
N LYS A 86 -19.68 13.63 7.82
CA LYS A 86 -20.10 14.44 8.96
C LYS A 86 -20.09 15.92 8.58
N PRO A 87 -21.27 16.57 8.50
CA PRO A 87 -21.32 18.01 8.33
C PRO A 87 -20.88 18.68 9.64
N THR A 88 -19.91 19.58 9.56
CA THR A 88 -19.41 20.38 10.68
C THR A 88 -19.37 21.86 10.27
N ASN A 89 -20.43 22.60 10.62
CA ASN A 89 -20.58 24.03 10.32
C ASN A 89 -20.30 24.37 8.84
N GLN A 90 -19.07 24.82 8.54
CA GLN A 90 -18.64 25.31 7.22
C GLN A 90 -17.98 24.24 6.33
N TYR A 91 -17.78 23.03 6.85
CA TYR A 91 -17.13 21.95 6.11
C TYR A 91 -17.84 20.61 6.31
N ILE A 92 -17.70 19.73 5.32
CA ILE A 92 -18.10 18.33 5.42
C ILE A 92 -16.82 17.51 5.57
N GLU A 93 -16.73 16.71 6.63
CA GLU A 93 -15.69 15.72 6.82
C GLU A 93 -16.17 14.38 6.24
N GLY A 94 -15.52 13.92 5.17
CA GLY A 94 -15.69 12.56 4.66
C GLY A 94 -14.53 11.70 5.14
N CYS A 95 -14.80 10.55 5.76
CA CYS A 95 -13.79 9.60 6.19
C CYS A 95 -14.09 8.20 5.65
N ALA A 96 -13.05 7.53 5.14
CA ALA A 96 -13.08 6.14 4.75
C ALA A 96 -12.20 5.31 5.71
N THR A 97 -12.74 4.20 6.23
CA THR A 97 -12.02 3.26 7.09
C THR A 97 -12.04 1.85 6.54
N TRP A 98 -10.95 1.12 6.69
CA TRP A 98 -10.85 -0.28 6.26
C TRP A 98 -9.80 -1.04 7.07
N ILE A 99 -9.87 -2.37 7.03
CA ILE A 99 -8.86 -3.23 7.64
C ILE A 99 -7.76 -3.54 6.61
N ASN A 100 -6.52 -3.18 6.94
CA ASN A 100 -5.36 -3.44 6.09
C ASN A 100 -4.87 -4.90 6.21
N GLU A 101 -3.88 -5.27 5.40
CA GLU A 101 -3.30 -6.62 5.42
C GLU A 101 -2.56 -6.98 6.73
N ARG A 102 -2.34 -6.01 7.61
CA ARG A 102 -1.73 -6.18 8.94
C ARG A 102 -2.80 -6.25 10.04
N GLN A 103 -4.08 -6.42 9.69
CA GLN A 103 -5.23 -6.37 10.60
C GLN A 103 -5.32 -5.08 11.42
N LYS A 104 -4.77 -3.98 10.90
CA LYS A 104 -4.91 -2.66 11.49
C LYS A 104 -5.96 -1.88 10.73
N GLU A 105 -6.75 -1.12 11.48
CA GLU A 105 -7.67 -0.15 10.89
C GLU A 105 -6.85 1.00 10.30
N GLU A 106 -7.06 1.23 9.00
CA GLU A 106 -6.58 2.42 8.31
C GLU A 106 -7.74 3.36 8.07
N LYS A 107 -7.44 4.66 8.14
CA LYS A 107 -8.40 5.75 8.02
C LYS A 107 -7.82 6.85 7.15
N VAL A 108 -8.61 7.33 6.19
CA VAL A 108 -8.33 8.52 5.40
C VAL A 108 -9.52 9.46 5.51
N CYS A 109 -9.26 10.73 5.78
CA CYS A 109 -10.31 11.76 5.81
C CYS A 109 -9.96 12.89 4.85
N LEU A 110 -11.01 13.44 4.26
CA LEU A 110 -11.00 14.62 3.42
C LEU A 110 -12.01 15.62 3.95
N TYR A 111 -11.71 16.90 3.75
CA TYR A 111 -12.55 18.01 4.19
C TYR A 111 -12.93 18.84 2.99
N GLY A 112 -14.21 19.15 2.86
CA GLY A 112 -14.75 19.98 1.79
C GLY A 112 -15.47 21.19 2.36
N TYR A 113 -15.12 22.39 1.89
CA TYR A 113 -15.83 23.61 2.26
C TYR A 113 -17.16 23.68 1.49
N VAL A 114 -18.25 23.98 2.19
CA VAL A 114 -19.55 24.18 1.54
C VAL A 114 -19.66 25.67 1.18
N PRO A 115 -19.69 26.04 -0.11
CA PRO A 115 -19.90 27.44 -0.50
C PRO A 115 -21.27 27.88 0.00
N GLN A 116 -21.30 28.98 0.76
CA GLN A 116 -22.52 29.61 1.28
C GLN A 116 -23.29 30.32 0.16
#